data_AF-A0A0N5C7V2-F1
#
_entry.id   AF-A0A0N5C7V2-F1
#
_cell.length_a   1.000
_cell.length_b   1.000
_cell.length_c   1.000
_cell.angle_alpha   90.00
_cell.angle_beta   90.00
_cell.angle_gamma   90.00
#
_symmetry.space_group_name_H-M   'P 1'
#
loop_
_entity.id
_entity.type
_entity.pdbx_description
1 polymer ?
#
loop_
_entity_poly.entity_id
_entity_poly.type
_entity_poly.pdbx_seq_one_letter_code
_entity_poly.pdbx_strand_id
1 'polypeptide(L)'
;MEYPILYKDWTVVRLAVHLINEDCTVADEMNNGNNNCFKADKGYKSTLLAFYNLNKNDINARKYLYNEIPEYYWFDLKTREWKLRHRQRRTIGRIFTVSPMNVELFSLRQLLLHVPGATCEGDLKIVNGFQWPSFRDAAIARGLLDTEDNYNELFEEACESAMPNMLRNYFGLMICYWPSFTRHYDTFIKFKNYLIEDYLMKYNGNEERAEAQAIFDIRNVLQSNNFNGYTDLPEVNFDIIEIDYVEDKDVLKRLGDENLKSANEEQRNFINRILNIIVNNFSDKRCFFLEGPAGTELKIK
;
A
#
# COMPACT_ATOMS: atom_id res chain seq x y z
N MET A 1 44.73 -18.95 6.14
CA MET A 1 43.64 -19.26 7.09
C MET A 1 42.37 -19.38 6.27
N GLU A 2 42.02 -20.60 5.88
CA GLU A 2 40.70 -20.87 5.28
C GLU A 2 39.68 -20.89 6.42
N TYR A 3 38.72 -19.98 6.36
CA TYR A 3 37.57 -20.02 7.26
C TYR A 3 36.56 -21.02 6.69
N PRO A 4 36.24 -22.11 7.40
CA PRO A 4 35.18 -23.01 6.97
C PRO A 4 33.86 -22.27 7.13
N ILE A 5 33.25 -21.90 6.01
CA ILE A 5 31.88 -21.36 5.98
C ILE A 5 30.97 -22.49 6.48
N LEU A 6 30.58 -22.42 7.75
CA LEU A 6 29.52 -23.25 8.33
C LEU A 6 28.19 -22.85 7.66
N TYR A 7 27.94 -23.34 6.45
CA TYR A 7 26.62 -23.36 5.84
C TYR A 7 25.72 -24.30 6.68
N LYS A 8 25.16 -23.77 7.76
CA LYS A 8 23.96 -24.33 8.38
C LYS A 8 22.77 -23.62 7.75
N ASP A 9 22.41 -24.06 6.55
CA ASP A 9 21.27 -23.54 5.82
C ASP A 9 19.98 -23.80 6.63
N TRP A 10 19.22 -22.74 6.86
CA TRP A 10 17.92 -22.84 7.49
C TRP A 10 16.97 -23.47 6.49
N THR A 11 16.27 -24.52 6.90
CA THR A 11 15.19 -25.06 6.05
C THR A 11 14.01 -24.11 6.12
N VAL A 12 13.62 -23.51 5.00
CA VAL A 12 12.43 -22.65 4.95
C VAL A 12 11.24 -23.49 4.50
N VAL A 13 10.19 -23.53 5.32
CA VAL A 13 8.92 -24.20 5.00
C VAL A 13 7.88 -23.12 4.69
N ARG A 14 7.29 -23.20 3.49
CA ARG A 14 6.25 -22.28 3.05
C ARG A 14 4.91 -22.68 3.63
N LEU A 15 4.24 -21.72 4.25
CA LEU A 15 2.96 -21.91 4.92
C LEU A 15 1.86 -21.17 4.15
N ALA A 16 0.79 -21.90 3.83
CA ALA A 16 -0.33 -21.39 3.06
C ALA A 16 -1.24 -20.53 3.94
N VAL A 17 -1.84 -19.50 3.35
CA VAL A 17 -2.90 -18.71 3.97
C VAL A 17 -3.97 -18.47 2.92
N HIS A 18 -5.19 -18.86 3.23
CA HIS A 18 -6.36 -18.74 2.38
C HIS A 18 -7.62 -18.85 3.24
N LEU A 19 -8.74 -18.39 2.70
CA LEU A 19 -10.06 -18.55 3.31
C LEU A 19 -10.66 -19.90 2.87
N ILE A 20 -11.16 -20.70 3.81
CA ILE A 20 -11.65 -22.08 3.54
C ILE A 20 -12.82 -22.13 2.54
N ASN A 21 -13.62 -21.07 2.42
CA ASN A 21 -14.83 -21.04 1.56
C ASN A 21 -14.59 -20.53 0.14
N GLU A 22 -13.36 -20.17 -0.24
CA GLU A 22 -13.01 -19.83 -1.61
C GLU A 22 -12.38 -21.05 -2.31
N ASP A 23 -12.50 -21.13 -3.65
CA ASP A 23 -11.77 -22.12 -4.45
C ASP A 23 -10.31 -22.10 -3.99
N CYS A 24 -9.89 -23.18 -3.31
CA CYS A 24 -8.64 -23.23 -2.53
C CYS A 24 -7.47 -22.85 -3.44
N THR A 25 -7.01 -21.61 -3.30
CA THR A 25 -5.90 -21.04 -4.04
C THR A 25 -4.66 -21.27 -3.19
N VAL A 26 -3.94 -22.36 -3.48
CA VAL A 26 -2.77 -22.75 -2.70
C VAL A 26 -1.55 -22.17 -3.39
N ALA A 27 -0.68 -21.50 -2.63
CA ALA A 27 0.61 -21.08 -3.12
C ALA A 27 1.39 -22.29 -3.62
N ASP A 28 1.96 -22.21 -4.83
CA ASP A 28 2.75 -23.29 -5.42
C ASP A 28 3.88 -23.73 -4.47
N GLU A 29 3.64 -24.85 -3.77
CA GLU A 29 4.56 -25.43 -2.80
C GLU A 29 5.80 -26.03 -3.50
N MET A 30 5.76 -26.22 -4.83
CA MET A 30 6.84 -26.79 -5.64
C MET A 30 7.64 -25.75 -6.42
N ASN A 31 7.06 -24.58 -6.74
CA ASN A 31 7.70 -23.60 -7.62
C ASN A 31 8.19 -22.37 -6.85
N ASN A 32 9.49 -22.35 -6.59
CA ASN A 32 10.15 -21.42 -5.66
C ASN A 32 10.15 -19.94 -6.12
N GLY A 33 9.69 -19.64 -7.34
CA GLY A 33 9.83 -18.32 -7.99
C GLY A 33 8.60 -17.40 -8.04
N ASN A 34 7.37 -17.93 -7.97
CA ASN A 34 6.16 -17.11 -8.19
C ASN A 34 5.18 -17.18 -7.01
N ASN A 35 4.55 -16.05 -6.69
CA ASN A 35 3.39 -15.94 -5.79
C ASN A 35 2.11 -16.54 -6.40
N ASN A 36 2.25 -17.49 -7.32
CA ASN A 36 1.13 -18.06 -8.05
C ASN A 36 0.37 -18.99 -7.11
N CYS A 37 -0.92 -18.68 -6.95
CA CYS A 37 -1.86 -19.61 -6.37
C CYS A 37 -2.43 -20.48 -7.49
N PHE A 38 -2.55 -21.79 -7.26
CA PHE A 38 -3.25 -22.70 -8.16
C PHE A 38 -4.56 -23.17 -7.52
N LYS A 39 -5.59 -23.44 -8.34
CA LYS A 39 -6.81 -24.09 -7.88
C LYS A 39 -6.46 -25.50 -7.41
N ALA A 40 -6.65 -25.75 -6.13
CA ALA A 40 -6.35 -27.04 -5.55
C ALA A 40 -7.44 -28.06 -5.89
N ASP A 41 -7.03 -29.30 -6.18
CA ASP A 41 -7.96 -30.38 -6.47
C ASP A 41 -8.87 -30.70 -5.27
N LYS A 42 -10.01 -31.33 -5.57
CA LYS A 42 -10.97 -31.77 -4.56
C LYS A 42 -10.30 -32.73 -3.56
N GLY A 43 -10.19 -32.32 -2.30
CA GLY A 43 -9.53 -33.08 -1.23
C GLY A 43 -8.10 -32.64 -0.89
N TYR A 44 -7.58 -31.59 -1.52
CA TYR A 44 -6.28 -31.02 -1.20
C TYR A 44 -6.25 -30.42 0.22
N LYS A 45 -5.41 -30.97 1.10
CA LYS A 45 -5.22 -30.44 2.47
C LYS A 45 -4.04 -29.47 2.50
N SER A 46 -4.27 -28.15 2.46
CA SER A 46 -3.20 -27.14 2.62
C SER A 46 -2.42 -27.32 3.93
N THR A 47 -1.22 -26.74 4.03
CA THR A 47 -0.48 -26.67 5.30
C THR A 47 -1.31 -26.02 6.43
N LEU A 48 -2.21 -25.09 6.10
CA LEU A 48 -3.14 -24.45 7.03
C LEU A 48 -4.25 -25.41 7.49
N LEU A 49 -4.90 -26.12 6.57
CA LEU A 49 -5.94 -27.09 6.93
C LEU A 49 -5.35 -28.26 7.74
N ALA A 50 -4.13 -28.68 7.39
CA ALA A 50 -3.38 -29.66 8.15
C ALA A 50 -3.02 -29.15 9.55
N PHE A 51 -2.73 -27.86 9.73
CA PHE A 51 -2.47 -27.26 11.05
C PHE A 51 -3.70 -27.33 11.96
N TYR A 52 -4.88 -26.97 11.43
CA TYR A 52 -6.13 -27.13 12.17
C TYR A 52 -6.39 -28.58 12.58
N ASN A 53 -6.18 -29.53 11.67
CA ASN A 53 -6.32 -30.95 11.98
C ASN A 53 -5.28 -31.45 12.98
N LEU A 54 -4.03 -30.97 12.90
CA LEU A 54 -2.99 -31.27 13.88
C LEU A 54 -3.44 -30.81 15.27
N ASN A 55 -3.91 -29.57 15.41
CA ASN A 55 -4.35 -29.03 16.70
C ASN A 55 -5.59 -29.75 17.25
N LYS A 56 -6.45 -30.31 16.41
CA LYS A 56 -7.54 -31.20 16.87
C LYS A 56 -7.00 -32.47 17.52
N ASN A 57 -5.97 -33.07 16.93
CA ASN A 57 -5.50 -34.41 17.28
C ASN A 57 -4.34 -34.43 18.30
N ASP A 58 -3.53 -33.37 18.36
CA ASP A 58 -2.37 -33.26 19.24
C ASP A 58 -2.44 -32.00 20.10
N ILE A 59 -2.65 -32.20 21.41
CA ILE A 59 -2.71 -31.11 22.40
C ILE A 59 -1.37 -30.39 22.52
N ASN A 60 -0.24 -31.08 22.27
CA ASN A 60 1.08 -30.43 22.35
C ASN A 60 1.29 -29.43 21.21
N ALA A 61 0.71 -29.67 20.04
CA ALA A 61 0.79 -28.74 18.91
C ALA A 61 0.13 -27.39 19.23
N ARG A 62 -0.85 -27.37 20.14
CA ARG A 62 -1.61 -26.16 20.51
C ARG A 62 -0.79 -25.08 21.22
N LYS A 63 0.45 -25.39 21.61
CA LYS A 63 1.38 -24.45 22.23
C LYS A 63 2.07 -23.55 21.22
N TYR A 64 2.06 -23.92 19.94
CA TYR A 64 2.84 -23.27 18.91
C TYR A 64 1.96 -22.41 17.98
N LEU A 65 2.53 -21.29 17.55
CA LEU A 65 2.00 -20.46 16.49
C LEU A 65 2.15 -21.16 15.13
N TYR A 66 1.36 -20.76 14.13
CA TYR A 66 1.39 -21.42 12.84
C TYR A 66 2.77 -21.38 12.17
N ASN A 67 3.50 -20.26 12.29
CA ASN A 67 4.87 -20.10 11.80
C ASN A 67 5.93 -20.92 12.56
N GLU A 68 5.64 -21.34 13.79
CA GLU A 68 6.53 -22.12 14.64
C GLU A 68 6.36 -23.63 14.43
N ILE A 69 5.21 -24.07 13.91
CA ILE A 69 4.92 -25.50 13.68
C ILE A 69 6.05 -26.23 12.93
N PRO A 70 6.66 -25.69 11.86
CA PRO A 70 7.75 -26.36 11.15
C PRO A 70 9.02 -26.65 11.97
N GLU A 71 9.21 -25.98 13.11
CA GLU A 71 10.31 -26.23 14.04
C GLU A 71 10.13 -27.58 14.76
N TYR A 72 8.88 -27.93 15.08
CA TYR A 72 8.52 -29.09 15.89
C TYR A 72 7.88 -30.23 15.09
N TYR A 73 7.27 -29.89 13.96
CA TYR A 73 6.60 -30.81 13.05
C TYR A 73 7.20 -30.66 11.66
N TRP A 74 7.17 -31.73 10.87
CA TRP A 74 7.48 -31.67 9.45
C TRP A 74 6.23 -31.99 8.65
N PHE A 75 6.07 -31.32 7.51
CA PHE A 75 4.92 -31.52 6.65
C PHE A 75 5.19 -32.68 5.68
N ASP A 76 4.40 -33.75 5.80
CA ASP A 76 4.48 -34.88 4.88
C ASP A 76 3.66 -34.60 3.63
N LEU A 77 4.33 -34.30 2.53
CA LEU A 77 3.68 -34.01 1.24
C LEU A 77 2.84 -35.18 0.70
N LYS A 78 3.18 -36.44 1.06
CA LYS A 78 2.44 -37.62 0.58
C LYS A 78 1.11 -37.78 1.27
N THR A 79 1.09 -37.59 2.59
CA THR A 79 -0.13 -37.72 3.41
C THR A 79 -0.84 -36.39 3.62
N ARG A 80 -0.18 -35.26 3.31
CA ARG A 80 -0.60 -33.88 3.55
C ARG A 80 -0.87 -33.61 5.04
N GLU A 81 -0.02 -34.14 5.91
CA GLU A 81 -0.19 -34.08 7.36
C GLU A 81 1.08 -33.61 8.06
N TRP A 82 0.91 -32.89 9.18
CA TRP A 82 2.01 -32.53 10.06
C TRP A 82 2.37 -33.72 10.95
N LYS A 83 3.64 -34.11 10.94
CA LYS A 83 4.16 -35.22 11.74
C LYS A 83 5.22 -34.72 12.70
N LEU A 84 5.22 -35.28 13.92
CA LEU A 84 6.18 -34.90 14.94
C LEU A 84 7.61 -35.11 14.45
N ARG A 85 8.46 -34.10 14.66
CA ARG A 85 9.87 -34.16 14.28
C ARG A 85 10.69 -34.75 15.42
N HIS A 86 11.37 -35.87 15.15
CA HIS A 86 12.24 -36.52 16.15
C HIS A 86 13.60 -35.84 16.33
N ARG A 87 14.07 -35.06 15.35
CA ARG A 87 15.35 -34.34 15.41
C ARG A 87 15.13 -32.87 15.07
N GLN A 88 15.31 -31.99 16.04
CA GLN A 88 15.23 -30.55 15.80
C GLN A 88 16.30 -30.13 14.79
N ARG A 89 15.85 -29.50 13.71
CA ARG A 89 16.67 -28.79 12.73
C ARG A 89 16.23 -27.34 12.76
N ARG A 90 17.14 -26.40 12.46
CA ARG A 90 16.78 -24.99 12.27
C ARG A 90 15.85 -24.89 11.05
N THR A 91 14.57 -24.73 11.30
CA THR A 91 13.52 -24.66 10.28
C THR A 91 12.70 -23.41 10.54
N ILE A 92 12.44 -22.61 9.51
CA ILE A 92 11.63 -21.39 9.62
C ILE A 92 10.33 -21.63 8.87
N GLY A 93 9.19 -21.48 9.54
CA GLY A 93 7.89 -21.38 8.88
C GLY A 93 7.70 -19.98 8.33
N ARG A 94 7.61 -19.85 7.00
CA ARG A 94 7.36 -18.56 6.34
C ARG A 94 5.95 -18.55 5.78
N ILE A 95 5.12 -17.72 6.39
CA ILE A 95 3.80 -17.37 5.86
C ILE A 95 3.99 -16.34 4.75
N PHE A 96 3.38 -16.58 3.58
CA PHE A 96 3.50 -15.67 2.44
C PHE A 96 2.98 -14.26 2.74
N THR A 97 3.53 -13.29 2.03
CA THR A 97 3.06 -11.91 2.09
C THR A 97 1.68 -11.84 1.47
N VAL A 98 0.72 -11.33 2.24
CA VAL A 98 -0.62 -11.01 1.76
C VAL A 98 -0.67 -9.51 1.51
N SER A 99 -1.24 -9.11 0.37
CA SER A 99 -1.47 -7.69 0.10
C SER A 99 -2.36 -7.11 1.18
N PRO A 100 -1.99 -5.99 1.82
CA PRO A 100 -2.85 -5.29 2.77
C PRO A 100 -4.24 -4.96 2.17
N MET A 101 -4.33 -4.79 0.85
CA MET A 101 -5.58 -4.51 0.14
C MET A 101 -6.60 -5.66 0.25
N ASN A 102 -6.16 -6.90 0.49
CA ASN A 102 -7.05 -7.99 0.87
C ASN A 102 -7.15 -8.04 2.40
N VAL A 103 -7.97 -7.15 2.95
CA VAL A 103 -8.05 -6.89 4.40
C VAL A 103 -8.34 -8.15 5.19
N GLU A 104 -9.26 -8.99 4.74
CA GLU A 104 -9.66 -10.20 5.48
C GLU A 104 -8.54 -11.24 5.51
N LEU A 105 -7.87 -11.47 4.38
CA LEU A 105 -6.75 -12.41 4.30
C LEU A 105 -5.51 -11.88 5.04
N PHE A 106 -5.28 -10.56 5.01
CA PHE A 106 -4.23 -9.90 5.78
C PHE A 106 -4.48 -10.07 7.28
N SER A 107 -5.74 -9.88 7.71
CA SER A 107 -6.17 -10.07 9.10
C SER A 107 -6.01 -11.52 9.56
N LEU A 108 -6.40 -12.49 8.73
CA LEU A 108 -6.17 -13.91 8.97
C LEU A 108 -4.68 -14.23 9.16
N ARG A 109 -3.81 -13.67 8.31
CA ARG A 109 -2.36 -13.81 8.44
C ARG A 109 -1.87 -13.28 9.79
N GLN A 110 -2.35 -12.11 10.22
CA GLN A 110 -1.97 -11.56 11.52
C GLN A 110 -2.43 -12.47 12.67
N LEU A 111 -3.65 -12.99 12.61
CA LEU A 111 -4.16 -13.91 13.63
C LEU A 111 -3.34 -15.21 13.69
N LEU A 112 -2.97 -15.80 12.54
CA LEU A 112 -2.16 -17.01 12.49
C LEU A 112 -0.74 -16.83 13.07
N LEU A 113 -0.21 -15.60 13.02
CA LEU A 113 1.08 -15.25 13.63
C LEU A 113 1.00 -15.04 15.13
N HIS A 114 -0.19 -14.88 15.73
CA HIS A 114 -0.33 -14.48 17.13
C HIS A 114 -1.28 -15.35 17.95
N VAL A 115 -2.05 -16.23 17.32
CA VAL A 115 -3.01 -17.12 17.98
C VAL A 115 -2.55 -18.58 17.85
N PRO A 116 -2.01 -19.19 18.92
CA PRO A 116 -1.59 -20.57 18.89
C PRO A 116 -2.78 -21.53 18.98
N GLY A 117 -2.61 -22.75 18.47
CA GLY A 117 -3.51 -23.86 18.74
C GLY A 117 -4.93 -23.79 18.20
N ALA A 118 -5.20 -22.89 17.24
CA ALA A 118 -6.48 -22.86 16.53
C ALA A 118 -6.80 -24.22 15.90
N THR A 119 -7.97 -24.76 16.17
CA THR A 119 -8.47 -26.03 15.62
C THR A 119 -9.39 -25.81 14.41
N CYS A 120 -9.86 -24.60 14.21
CA CYS A 120 -10.56 -24.16 13.02
C CYS A 120 -10.40 -22.64 12.83
N GLU A 121 -10.84 -22.13 11.67
CA GLU A 121 -10.92 -20.69 11.42
C GLU A 121 -11.77 -19.94 12.46
N GLY A 122 -12.84 -20.58 12.95
CA GLY A 122 -13.70 -20.01 13.98
C GLY A 122 -12.94 -19.63 15.25
N ASP A 123 -11.96 -20.44 15.65
CA ASP A 123 -11.18 -20.21 16.88
C ASP A 123 -10.31 -18.94 16.79
N LEU A 124 -9.84 -18.60 15.59
CA LEU A 124 -9.06 -17.38 15.36
C LEU A 124 -9.91 -16.12 15.54
N LYS A 125 -11.23 -16.23 15.40
CA LYS A 125 -12.18 -15.13 15.61
C LYS A 125 -12.63 -14.99 17.06
N ILE A 126 -12.14 -15.83 17.97
CA ILE A 126 -12.45 -15.72 19.40
C ILE A 126 -11.44 -14.78 20.07
N VAL A 127 -11.94 -13.73 20.71
CA VAL A 127 -11.14 -12.80 21.52
C VAL A 127 -11.87 -12.55 22.84
N ASN A 128 -11.21 -12.79 23.97
CA ASN A 128 -11.78 -12.64 25.32
C ASN A 128 -13.14 -13.36 25.51
N GLY A 129 -13.31 -14.53 24.87
CA GLY A 129 -14.54 -15.32 24.94
C GLY A 129 -15.66 -14.89 23.99
N PHE A 130 -15.48 -13.81 23.22
CA PHE A 130 -16.44 -13.34 22.22
C PHE A 130 -16.03 -13.77 20.81
N GLN A 131 -17.00 -14.25 20.03
CA GLN A 131 -16.83 -14.60 18.63
C GLN A 131 -17.09 -13.38 17.74
N TRP A 132 -16.08 -12.93 17.02
CA TRP A 132 -16.17 -11.80 16.11
C TRP A 132 -16.65 -12.22 14.71
N PRO A 133 -17.35 -11.34 13.97
CA PRO A 133 -17.95 -11.70 12.70
C PRO A 133 -16.89 -11.96 11.61
N SER A 134 -15.86 -11.12 11.53
CA SER A 134 -14.75 -11.22 10.57
C SER A 134 -13.39 -11.46 11.24
N PHE A 135 -12.40 -11.90 10.48
CA PHE A 135 -11.00 -11.95 10.92
C PHE A 135 -10.45 -10.56 11.20
N ARG A 136 -10.86 -9.56 10.40
CA ARG A 136 -10.50 -8.15 10.66
C ARG A 136 -10.93 -7.71 12.04
N ASP A 137 -12.19 -7.92 12.41
CA ASP A 137 -12.72 -7.45 13.69
C ASP A 137 -12.05 -8.18 14.86
N ALA A 138 -11.77 -9.47 14.71
CA ALA A 138 -11.01 -10.24 15.71
C ALA A 138 -9.57 -9.73 15.86
N ALA A 139 -8.92 -9.37 14.75
CA ALA A 139 -7.55 -8.85 14.77
C ALA A 139 -7.50 -7.44 15.39
N ILE A 140 -8.48 -6.58 15.09
CA ILE A 140 -8.66 -5.26 15.75
C ILE A 140 -8.87 -5.45 17.25
N ALA A 141 -9.80 -6.34 17.65
CA ALA A 141 -10.08 -6.60 19.07
C ALA A 141 -8.87 -7.16 19.84
N ARG A 142 -7.90 -7.76 19.14
CA ARG A 142 -6.61 -8.22 19.70
C ARG A 142 -5.52 -7.16 19.67
N GLY A 143 -5.75 -5.98 19.08
CA GLY A 143 -4.73 -4.95 18.88
C GLY A 143 -3.66 -5.34 17.85
N LEU A 144 -3.99 -6.22 16.88
CA LEU A 144 -3.06 -6.68 15.83
C LEU A 144 -3.16 -5.87 14.54
N LEU A 145 -4.17 -5.02 14.42
CA LEU A 145 -4.38 -4.12 13.28
C LEU A 145 -4.55 -2.71 13.80
N ASP A 146 -4.00 -1.77 13.05
CA ASP A 146 -4.17 -0.35 13.33
C ASP A 146 -5.62 0.07 13.10
N THR A 147 -6.15 0.83 14.05
CA THR A 147 -7.46 1.47 13.99
C THR A 147 -7.33 2.91 13.49
N GLU A 148 -8.46 3.55 13.21
CA GLU A 148 -8.49 4.99 12.92
C GLU A 148 -7.84 5.83 14.03
N ASP A 149 -8.02 5.42 15.28
CA ASP A 149 -7.42 6.11 16.42
C ASP A 149 -5.89 6.01 16.40
N ASN A 150 -5.33 4.85 16.05
CA ASN A 150 -3.88 4.69 15.89
C ASN A 150 -3.31 5.61 14.80
N TYR A 151 -4.02 5.76 13.67
CA TYR A 151 -3.59 6.66 12.60
C TYR A 151 -3.64 8.13 13.03
N ASN A 152 -4.65 8.50 13.79
CA ASN A 152 -4.77 9.84 14.34
C ASN A 152 -3.64 10.15 15.32
N GLU A 153 -3.35 9.25 16.27
CA GLU A 153 -2.24 9.41 17.22
C GLU A 153 -0.89 9.52 16.50
N LEU A 154 -0.67 8.66 15.52
CA LEU A 154 0.56 8.67 14.70
C LEU A 154 0.71 9.98 13.91
N PHE A 155 -0.38 10.47 13.32
CA PHE A 155 -0.35 11.73 12.58
C PHE A 155 -0.20 12.95 13.49
N GLU A 156 -0.77 12.89 14.70
CA GLU A 156 -0.59 13.91 15.75
C GLU A 156 0.87 14.01 16.18
N GLU A 157 1.55 12.88 16.40
CA GLU A 157 3.00 12.86 16.67
C GLU A 157 3.82 13.43 15.50
N ALA A 158 3.43 13.12 14.25
CA ALA A 158 4.07 13.69 13.07
C ALA A 158 3.90 15.22 13.02
N CYS A 159 2.74 15.75 13.41
CA CYS A 159 2.46 17.19 13.43
C CYS A 159 3.36 17.97 14.42
N GLU A 160 3.92 17.30 15.45
CA GLU A 160 4.83 17.95 16.40
C GLU A 160 6.22 18.23 15.83
N SER A 161 6.62 17.52 14.76
CA SER A 161 8.01 17.52 14.28
C SER A 161 8.18 17.80 12.79
N ALA A 162 7.14 17.62 11.97
CA ALA A 162 7.21 17.74 10.53
C ALA A 162 6.68 19.09 10.01
N MET A 163 7.27 19.57 8.90
CA MET A 163 6.76 20.73 8.17
C MET A 163 5.47 20.40 7.39
N PRO A 164 4.61 21.39 7.09
CA PRO A 164 3.34 21.18 6.39
C PRO A 164 3.45 20.38 5.07
N ASN A 165 4.47 20.64 4.26
CA ASN A 165 4.72 19.89 3.01
C ASN A 165 5.03 18.41 3.26
N MET A 166 5.79 18.10 4.31
CA MET A 166 6.10 16.73 4.72
C MET A 166 4.85 16.03 5.26
N LEU A 167 4.01 16.75 6.00
CA LEU A 167 2.72 16.24 6.49
C LEU A 167 1.78 15.88 5.33
N ARG A 168 1.65 16.75 4.32
CA ARG A 168 0.86 16.46 3.12
C ARG A 168 1.40 15.26 2.34
N ASN A 169 2.73 15.13 2.24
CA ASN A 169 3.36 13.95 1.64
C ASN A 169 3.03 12.68 2.43
N TYR A 170 3.25 12.71 3.74
CA TYR A 170 2.97 11.59 4.63
C TYR A 170 1.51 11.16 4.54
N PHE A 171 0.58 12.10 4.62
CA PHE A 171 -0.86 11.87 4.48
C PHE A 171 -1.21 11.14 3.17
N GLY A 172 -0.63 11.56 2.04
CA GLY A 172 -0.79 10.87 0.77
C GLY A 172 -0.26 9.44 0.80
N LEU A 173 0.89 9.19 1.45
CA LEU A 173 1.43 7.84 1.61
C LEU A 173 0.56 6.97 2.53
N MET A 174 -0.07 7.55 3.56
CA MET A 174 -1.04 6.83 4.40
C MET A 174 -2.19 6.28 3.56
N ILE A 175 -2.79 7.12 2.71
CA ILE A 175 -3.85 6.71 1.78
C ILE A 175 -3.35 5.61 0.83
N CYS A 176 -2.13 5.77 0.28
CA CYS A 176 -1.59 4.80 -0.68
C CYS A 176 -1.36 3.41 -0.10
N TYR A 177 -0.90 3.34 1.15
CA TYR A 177 -0.28 2.13 1.70
C TYR A 177 -0.98 1.55 2.93
N TRP A 178 -1.96 2.25 3.52
CA TRP A 178 -2.72 1.77 4.67
C TRP A 178 -4.21 1.63 4.33
N PRO A 179 -4.65 0.45 3.85
CA PRO A 179 -6.02 0.24 3.39
C PRO A 179 -7.11 0.40 4.47
N SER A 180 -6.75 0.33 5.75
CA SER A 180 -7.64 0.59 6.88
C SER A 180 -7.83 2.08 7.17
N PHE A 181 -6.98 2.95 6.62
CA PHE A 181 -7.21 4.39 6.61
C PHE A 181 -8.24 4.69 5.51
N THR A 182 -9.47 5.05 5.90
CA THR A 182 -10.59 5.17 4.95
C THR A 182 -11.38 6.48 5.06
N ARG A 183 -11.30 7.18 6.20
CA ARG A 183 -11.95 8.47 6.46
C ARG A 183 -10.96 9.61 6.24
N HIS A 184 -10.44 9.73 5.03
CA HIS A 184 -9.36 10.68 4.75
C HIS A 184 -9.83 12.12 4.95
N TYR A 185 -11.05 12.47 4.53
CA TYR A 185 -11.52 13.85 4.69
C TYR A 185 -11.71 14.24 6.16
N ASP A 186 -12.22 13.32 7.00
CA ASP A 186 -12.35 13.58 8.44
C ASP A 186 -10.99 13.81 9.10
N THR A 187 -9.98 12.99 8.78
CA THR A 187 -8.61 13.18 9.28
C THR A 187 -7.97 14.44 8.72
N PHE A 188 -8.21 14.77 7.44
CA PHE A 188 -7.75 16.01 6.84
C PHE A 188 -8.30 17.22 7.58
N ILE A 189 -9.61 17.26 7.85
CA ILE A 189 -10.24 18.35 8.61
C ILE A 189 -9.69 18.43 10.04
N LYS A 190 -9.51 17.29 10.70
CA LYS A 190 -8.93 17.24 12.06
C LYS A 190 -7.55 17.88 12.13
N PHE A 191 -6.68 17.62 11.15
CA PHE A 191 -5.30 18.13 11.12
C PHE A 191 -5.11 19.31 10.16
N LYS A 192 -6.20 19.92 9.69
CA LYS A 192 -6.18 20.93 8.62
C LYS A 192 -5.20 22.05 8.90
N ASN A 193 -5.22 22.60 10.12
CA ASN A 193 -4.38 23.75 10.50
C ASN A 193 -2.88 23.48 10.30
N TYR A 194 -2.42 22.25 10.56
CA TYR A 194 -1.03 21.85 10.32
C TYR A 194 -0.75 21.63 8.83
N LEU A 195 -1.73 21.07 8.11
CA LEU A 195 -1.63 20.77 6.67
C LEU A 195 -1.64 22.01 5.79
N ILE A 196 -2.22 23.13 6.24
CA ILE A 196 -2.37 24.35 5.42
C ILE A 196 -1.55 25.54 5.92
N GLU A 197 -0.78 25.39 7.01
CA GLU A 197 -0.11 26.51 7.70
C GLU A 197 0.75 27.37 6.76
N ASP A 198 1.58 26.73 5.92
CA ASP A 198 2.44 27.40 4.95
C ASP A 198 1.63 28.13 3.86
N TYR A 199 0.50 27.55 3.46
CA TYR A 199 -0.39 28.17 2.49
C TYR A 199 -1.24 29.30 3.05
N LEU A 200 -1.62 29.26 4.34
CA LEU A 200 -2.26 30.40 4.99
C LEU A 200 -1.34 31.61 4.97
N MET A 201 -0.05 31.42 5.23
CA MET A 201 0.95 32.49 5.12
C MET A 201 1.09 32.98 3.66
N LYS A 202 1.18 32.05 2.70
CA LYS A 202 1.34 32.37 1.28
C LYS A 202 0.14 33.13 0.69
N TYR A 203 -1.07 32.78 1.11
CA TYR A 203 -2.32 33.32 0.55
C TYR A 203 -2.98 34.36 1.44
N ASN A 204 -2.22 35.02 2.32
CA ASN A 204 -2.69 36.09 3.20
C ASN A 204 -3.94 35.71 4.02
N GLY A 205 -3.97 34.49 4.54
CA GLY A 205 -5.07 33.96 5.34
C GLY A 205 -6.29 33.45 4.56
N ASN A 206 -6.22 33.35 3.23
CA ASN A 206 -7.29 32.73 2.44
C ASN A 206 -7.34 31.21 2.65
N GLU A 207 -8.21 30.78 3.56
CA GLU A 207 -8.35 29.38 3.97
C GLU A 207 -8.89 28.47 2.87
N GLU A 208 -9.88 28.93 2.09
CA GLU A 208 -10.43 28.16 0.96
C GLU A 208 -9.35 27.80 -0.06
N ARG A 209 -8.51 28.80 -0.39
CA ARG A 209 -7.39 28.61 -1.31
C ARG A 209 -6.31 27.71 -0.72
N ALA A 210 -6.00 27.86 0.56
CA ALA A 210 -4.99 27.06 1.25
C ALA A 210 -5.41 25.58 1.35
N GLU A 211 -6.69 25.32 1.67
CA GLU A 211 -7.28 23.98 1.70
C GLU A 211 -7.24 23.33 0.31
N ALA A 212 -7.68 24.03 -0.73
CA ALA A 212 -7.65 23.52 -2.10
C ALA A 212 -6.22 23.18 -2.55
N GLN A 213 -5.24 24.02 -2.20
CA GLN A 213 -3.83 23.78 -2.54
C GLN A 213 -3.26 22.57 -1.78
N ALA A 214 -3.60 22.40 -0.50
CA ALA A 214 -3.16 21.25 0.28
C ALA A 214 -3.76 19.93 -0.23
N ILE A 215 -5.04 19.93 -0.60
CA ILE A 215 -5.70 18.75 -1.21
C ILE A 215 -5.05 18.43 -2.56
N PHE A 216 -4.70 19.44 -3.36
CA PHE A 216 -3.98 19.25 -4.61
C PHE A 216 -2.62 18.58 -4.41
N ASP A 217 -1.81 19.04 -3.45
CA ASP A 217 -0.54 18.42 -3.10
C ASP A 217 -0.71 16.94 -2.70
N ILE A 218 -1.69 16.64 -1.85
CA ILE A 218 -1.98 15.26 -1.43
C ILE A 218 -2.36 14.41 -2.65
N ARG A 219 -3.23 14.92 -3.53
CA ARG A 219 -3.60 14.20 -4.76
C ARG A 219 -2.42 13.98 -5.70
N ASN A 220 -1.47 14.92 -5.79
CA ASN A 220 -0.24 14.73 -6.55
C ASN A 220 0.61 13.57 -5.97
N VAL A 221 0.63 13.40 -4.64
CA VAL A 221 1.30 12.24 -4.00
C VAL A 221 0.60 10.95 -4.39
N LEU A 222 -0.75 10.91 -4.40
CA LEU A 222 -1.50 9.73 -4.85
C LEU A 222 -1.15 9.37 -6.30
N GLN A 223 -1.18 10.36 -7.20
CA GLN A 223 -0.82 10.17 -8.61
C GLN A 223 0.62 9.71 -8.80
N SER A 224 1.58 10.31 -8.08
CA SER A 224 3.00 9.95 -8.13
C SER A 224 3.25 8.50 -7.71
N ASN A 225 2.39 7.95 -6.85
CA ASN A 225 2.45 6.56 -6.38
C ASN A 225 1.55 5.62 -7.19
N ASN A 226 0.99 6.07 -8.32
CA ASN A 226 0.05 5.32 -9.16
C ASN A 226 -1.15 4.77 -8.36
N PHE A 227 -1.59 5.50 -7.34
CA PHE A 227 -2.71 5.09 -6.51
C PHE A 227 -4.03 5.29 -7.26
N ASN A 228 -4.72 4.19 -7.53
CA ASN A 228 -6.03 4.15 -8.17
C ASN A 228 -7.15 3.69 -7.20
N GLY A 229 -6.88 3.77 -5.89
CA GLY A 229 -7.81 3.35 -4.85
C GLY A 229 -8.86 4.43 -4.51
N TYR A 230 -9.71 4.10 -3.54
CA TYR A 230 -10.74 5.02 -3.03
C TYR A 230 -10.12 6.16 -2.22
N THR A 231 -10.69 7.35 -2.33
CA THR A 231 -10.48 8.46 -1.41
C THR A 231 -11.73 9.32 -1.33
N ASP A 232 -12.07 9.78 -0.13
CA ASP A 232 -13.19 10.70 0.15
C ASP A 232 -12.75 12.18 0.13
N LEU A 233 -11.49 12.47 -0.20
CA LEU A 233 -11.01 13.84 -0.36
C LEU A 233 -11.78 14.59 -1.47
N PRO A 234 -12.13 15.88 -1.27
CA PRO A 234 -12.81 16.69 -2.27
C PRO A 234 -12.08 16.74 -3.60
N GLU A 235 -12.83 16.95 -4.68
CA GLU A 235 -12.24 17.30 -5.97
C GLU A 235 -11.56 18.67 -5.90
N VAL A 236 -10.42 18.79 -6.58
CA VAL A 236 -9.63 20.02 -6.55
C VAL A 236 -10.26 21.04 -7.49
N ASN A 237 -10.54 22.23 -6.95
CA ASN A 237 -10.90 23.38 -7.77
C ASN A 237 -9.62 24.00 -8.37
N PHE A 238 -9.36 23.67 -9.64
CA PHE A 238 -8.19 24.16 -10.38
C PHE A 238 -8.16 25.68 -10.60
N ASP A 239 -9.30 26.38 -10.46
CA ASP A 239 -9.38 27.83 -10.67
C ASP A 239 -8.71 28.65 -9.56
N ILE A 240 -8.56 28.05 -8.37
CA ILE A 240 -8.05 28.75 -7.18
C ILE A 240 -6.67 28.25 -6.75
N ILE A 241 -6.16 27.17 -7.33
CA ILE A 241 -4.83 26.60 -6.99
C ILE A 241 -3.73 27.04 -7.95
N GLU A 242 -2.50 26.94 -7.49
CA GLU A 242 -1.29 27.09 -8.29
C GLU A 242 -0.77 25.69 -8.65
N ILE A 243 -0.88 25.34 -9.94
CA ILE A 243 -0.51 24.03 -10.49
C ILE A 243 1.01 23.87 -10.61
N ASP A 244 1.70 25.00 -10.71
CA ASP A 244 3.12 25.04 -11.01
C ASP A 244 3.94 25.39 -9.76
N TYR A 245 4.83 24.47 -9.37
CA TYR A 245 6.06 24.83 -8.66
C TYR A 245 7.01 25.45 -9.69
N VAL A 246 6.65 26.61 -10.23
CA VAL A 246 7.52 27.31 -11.17
C VAL A 246 7.91 28.65 -10.59
N GLU A 247 9.23 28.87 -10.57
CA GLU A 247 9.88 30.15 -10.37
C GLU A 247 9.09 31.24 -11.09
N ASP A 248 8.67 32.25 -10.33
CA ASP A 248 8.28 33.59 -10.78
C ASP A 248 7.79 33.69 -12.23
N LYS A 249 6.51 34.04 -12.44
CA LYS A 249 5.89 34.20 -13.77
C LYS A 249 6.74 35.06 -14.73
N ASP A 250 7.50 36.01 -14.21
CA ASP A 250 8.40 36.86 -15.02
C ASP A 250 9.67 36.13 -15.49
N VAL A 251 10.12 35.09 -14.79
CA VAL A 251 11.20 34.18 -15.22
C VAL A 251 10.70 33.29 -16.37
N LEU A 252 9.53 32.67 -16.23
CA LEU A 252 8.92 31.85 -17.29
C LEU A 252 8.71 32.63 -18.59
N LYS A 253 8.20 33.85 -18.48
CA LYS A 253 7.98 34.72 -19.64
C LYS A 253 9.29 35.00 -20.37
N ARG A 254 10.37 35.31 -19.63
CA ARG A 254 11.70 35.53 -20.20
C ARG A 254 12.24 34.28 -20.89
N LEU A 255 12.13 33.11 -20.25
CA LEU A 255 12.59 31.84 -20.82
C LEU A 255 11.80 31.47 -22.08
N GLY A 256 10.48 31.69 -22.07
CA GLY A 256 9.61 31.50 -23.23
C GLY A 256 10.00 32.41 -24.40
N ASP A 257 10.26 33.69 -24.13
CA ASP A 257 10.70 34.66 -25.15
C ASP A 257 12.08 34.30 -25.73
N GLU A 258 13.01 33.78 -24.91
CA GLU A 258 14.32 33.30 -25.36
C GLU A 258 14.19 32.04 -26.22
N ASN A 259 13.41 31.05 -25.77
CA ASN A 259 13.18 29.81 -26.50
C ASN A 259 12.50 30.08 -27.85
N LEU A 260 11.55 31.02 -27.91
CA LEU A 260 10.88 31.41 -29.16
C LEU A 260 11.84 32.05 -30.18
N LYS A 261 12.89 32.73 -29.72
CA LYS A 261 13.95 33.26 -30.61
C LYS A 261 14.78 32.14 -31.24
N SER A 262 15.07 31.08 -30.48
CA SER A 262 15.79 29.90 -30.97
C SER A 262 14.92 28.89 -31.73
N ALA A 263 13.60 29.04 -31.69
CA ALA A 263 12.66 28.11 -32.32
C ALA A 263 12.76 28.14 -33.85
N ASN A 264 12.69 26.96 -34.46
CA ASN A 264 12.55 26.83 -35.91
C ASN A 264 11.13 27.24 -36.36
N GLU A 265 10.93 27.34 -37.68
CA GLU A 265 9.68 27.84 -38.26
C GLU A 265 8.46 26.98 -37.89
N GLU A 266 8.62 25.65 -37.88
CA GLU A 266 7.55 24.72 -37.52
C GLU A 266 7.16 24.81 -36.05
N GLN A 267 8.15 24.88 -35.15
CA GLN A 267 7.96 25.07 -33.71
C GLN A 267 7.25 26.39 -33.42
N ARG A 268 7.68 27.48 -34.07
CA ARG A 268 7.06 28.81 -33.89
C ARG A 268 5.61 28.82 -34.37
N ASN A 269 5.33 28.18 -35.50
CA ASN A 269 3.96 28.05 -36.02
C ASN A 269 3.06 27.24 -35.08
N PHE A 270 3.57 26.15 -34.51
CA PHE A 270 2.85 25.35 -33.52
C PHE A 270 2.56 26.12 -32.23
N ILE A 271 3.56 26.80 -31.66
CA ILE A 271 3.40 27.60 -30.44
C ILE A 271 2.37 28.72 -30.66
N ASN A 272 2.48 29.49 -31.75
CA ASN A 272 1.54 30.57 -32.07
C ASN A 272 0.12 30.05 -32.26
N ARG A 273 -0.04 28.86 -32.85
CA ARG A 273 -1.35 28.21 -32.99
C ARG A 273 -1.95 27.87 -31.64
N ILE A 274 -1.18 27.30 -30.71
CA ILE A 274 -1.65 27.01 -29.35
C ILE A 274 -2.02 28.30 -28.62
N LEU A 275 -1.14 29.30 -28.61
CA LEU A 275 -1.38 30.59 -27.95
C LEU A 275 -2.65 31.27 -28.49
N ASN A 276 -2.85 31.28 -29.81
CA ASN A 276 -4.06 31.85 -30.41
C ASN A 276 -5.33 31.11 -30.01
N ILE A 277 -5.28 29.78 -29.86
CA ILE A 277 -6.44 28.98 -29.41
C ILE A 277 -6.75 29.26 -27.93
N ILE A 278 -5.72 29.36 -27.09
CA ILE A 278 -5.87 29.64 -25.65
C ILE A 278 -6.42 31.05 -25.43
N VAL A 279 -5.84 32.07 -26.08
CA VAL A 279 -6.22 33.48 -25.87
C VAL A 279 -7.61 33.80 -26.41
N ASN A 280 -7.96 33.23 -27.57
CA ASN A 280 -9.22 33.56 -28.23
C ASN A 280 -10.34 32.53 -27.97
N ASN A 281 -10.09 31.53 -27.11
CA ASN A 281 -11.09 30.56 -26.63
C ASN A 281 -11.88 29.83 -27.75
N PHE A 282 -11.25 29.57 -28.90
CA PHE A 282 -11.95 29.14 -30.12
C PHE A 282 -12.26 27.63 -30.22
N SER A 283 -12.07 26.80 -29.18
CA SER A 283 -12.20 25.34 -29.35
C SER A 283 -12.42 24.53 -28.06
N ASP A 284 -13.29 23.53 -28.12
CA ASP A 284 -13.46 22.46 -27.11
C ASP A 284 -12.29 21.44 -27.11
N LYS A 285 -11.41 21.50 -28.11
CA LYS A 285 -10.21 20.64 -28.22
C LYS A 285 -9.00 21.35 -27.60
N ARG A 286 -8.67 20.98 -26.36
CA ARG A 286 -7.56 21.54 -25.56
C ARG A 286 -6.32 20.64 -25.44
N CYS A 287 -6.35 19.47 -26.09
CA CYS A 287 -5.24 18.52 -26.06
C CYS A 287 -4.43 18.64 -27.36
N PHE A 288 -3.12 18.85 -27.24
CA PHE A 288 -2.19 18.96 -28.36
C PHE A 288 -1.06 17.96 -28.18
N PHE A 289 -0.76 17.21 -29.24
CA PHE A 289 0.38 16.31 -29.30
C PHE A 289 1.45 16.94 -30.18
N LEU A 290 2.68 16.98 -29.67
CA LEU A 290 3.86 17.42 -30.41
C LEU A 290 4.74 16.20 -30.64
N GLU A 291 4.89 15.81 -31.90
CA GLU A 291 5.70 14.66 -32.29
C GLU A 291 6.91 15.16 -33.08
N GLY A 292 8.12 14.96 -32.54
CA GLY A 292 9.37 15.37 -33.16
C GLY A 292 10.20 14.16 -33.56
N PRO A 293 10.71 14.05 -34.80
CA PRO A 293 11.64 13.00 -35.17
C PRO A 293 12.97 13.11 -34.40
N ALA A 294 13.65 11.99 -34.20
CA ALA A 294 14.92 11.92 -33.48
C ALA A 294 15.95 12.91 -34.04
N GLY A 295 16.55 13.73 -33.18
CA GLY A 295 17.51 14.78 -33.55
C GLY A 295 16.91 16.19 -33.65
N THR A 296 15.58 16.33 -33.58
CA THR A 296 14.94 17.61 -33.30
C THR A 296 15.07 17.87 -31.80
N GLU A 297 16.00 18.71 -31.36
CA GLU A 297 16.14 19.08 -29.94
C GLU A 297 14.83 19.74 -29.44
N LEU A 298 13.88 18.92 -28.98
CA LEU A 298 12.73 19.35 -28.21
C LEU A 298 13.25 19.73 -26.81
N LYS A 299 13.73 20.96 -26.66
CA LYS A 299 14.02 21.52 -25.34
C LYS A 299 12.70 21.88 -24.67
N ILE A 300 12.09 20.88 -24.04
CA ILE A 300 11.00 21.11 -23.09
C ILE A 300 11.69 21.47 -21.77
N LYS A 301 11.77 22.76 -21.49
CA LYS A 301 12.03 23.31 -20.16
C LYS A 301 10.89 24.25 -19.83
#